data_AF-A0A7C3MGX9-F1
#
_entry.id   AF-A0A7C3MGX9-F1
#
_cell.length_a   1.000
_cell.length_b   1.000
_cell.length_c   1.000
_cell.angle_alpha   90.00
_cell.angle_beta   90.00
_cell.angle_gamma   90.00
#
_symmetry.space_group_name_H-M   'P 1'
#
loop_
_entity.id
_entity.type
_entity.pdbx_description
1 polymer ?
#
loop_
_entity_poly.entity_id
_entity_poly.type
_entity_poly.pdbx_seq_one_letter_code
_entity_poly.pdbx_strand_id
1 'polypeptide(L)'
;MGVRKDFLPVVFISFGLLIFSLTADMARMRRGGFMSDEATYFAMAMSIAQERDLLYTKDDLIRIFDKFPVGPQGLFLKKGKDGKLFYAKSFAYPLFVAPFFAIFGYKGFFVFHSLLMFLVLTAGYFFYRDSGSPTLISISFVFASVCWIYFWWMTSEVFLFSVTFLALFFWLYKYGNPNSPPFKFLKEKTSDIVSAILFGIATFAKPPLIIFAGFFSLFYFFKRKFFYSILLFLIVLLTSFSFFGINYLLTGDPNYMGGERKSFYFHWPYEKEEYKFENMGYLMTSENYWQRFYLTPEMFFSNIFYYFFGRYSGMAWYYFPAFLSLIIFILRKKKEFWEFFVLAGAFLIILVMITLSPDNYYGGGGTIGNRYFMGLYPAFFFIGRGKGLKSVLFEWFMALFFLSSIFFNPLYASSFPGTHVKTFPFKFIPPEFTLVETYSTNTNPNAFRIPFGDGPLYYLYFMNDNFYKREGMGFWTVGRETCEMMVEVTKECKGIQIKVTNNPGKILNKVIVKVNGRKEKITMYQSEMKVLKFYGRGFKFKKHFLFHVKIHSKTSYNPYFSEKENLDNRNLGVFVEIMPI
;
A
#
# COMPACT_ATOMS: atom_id res chain seq x y z
N MET A 1 -25.33 32.25 2.71
CA MET A 1 -24.13 32.29 1.85
C MET A 1 -24.41 31.43 0.63
N GLY A 2 -24.62 32.02 -0.55
CA GLY A 2 -24.99 31.24 -1.75
C GLY A 2 -23.86 30.29 -2.17
N VAL A 3 -24.21 29.06 -2.57
CA VAL A 3 -23.25 28.08 -3.09
C VAL A 3 -22.68 28.64 -4.40
N ARG A 4 -21.36 28.86 -4.45
CA ARG A 4 -20.71 29.27 -5.70
C ARG A 4 -20.82 28.13 -6.72
N LYS A 5 -21.09 28.45 -7.99
CA LYS A 5 -21.25 27.45 -9.06
C LYS A 5 -20.05 26.52 -9.18
N ASP A 6 -18.84 27.03 -8.92
CA ASP A 6 -17.61 26.24 -8.95
C ASP A 6 -17.56 25.17 -7.85
N PHE A 7 -18.31 25.26 -6.75
CA PHE A 7 -18.37 24.25 -5.70
C PHE A 7 -19.28 23.06 -6.04
N LEU A 8 -20.22 23.22 -6.98
CA LEU A 8 -21.20 22.17 -7.33
C LEU A 8 -20.57 20.82 -7.70
N PRO A 9 -19.44 20.72 -8.44
CA PRO A 9 -18.82 19.43 -8.72
C PRO A 9 -18.38 18.67 -7.47
N VAL A 10 -17.95 19.36 -6.40
CA VAL A 10 -17.63 18.72 -5.11
C VAL A 10 -18.88 18.05 -4.53
N VAL A 11 -20.01 18.76 -4.57
CA VAL A 11 -21.30 18.24 -4.10
C VAL A 11 -21.75 17.05 -4.94
N PHE A 12 -21.72 17.16 -6.26
CA PHE A 12 -22.15 16.08 -7.15
C PHE A 12 -21.32 14.81 -7.01
N ILE A 13 -19.99 14.93 -6.97
CA ILE A 13 -19.10 13.76 -6.77
C ILE A 13 -19.37 13.12 -5.42
N SER A 14 -19.44 13.92 -4.35
CA SER A 14 -19.65 13.41 -3.00
C SER A 14 -21.03 12.76 -2.84
N PHE A 15 -22.05 13.34 -3.45
CA PHE A 15 -23.39 12.78 -3.48
C PHE A 15 -23.45 11.48 -4.31
N GLY A 16 -22.74 11.43 -5.44
CA GLY A 16 -22.59 10.21 -6.22
C GLY A 16 -21.91 9.07 -5.43
N LEU A 17 -20.84 9.37 -4.69
CA LEU A 17 -20.19 8.40 -3.79
C LEU A 17 -21.14 7.92 -2.67
N LEU A 18 -21.94 8.82 -2.12
CA LEU A 18 -22.94 8.47 -1.10
C LEU A 18 -24.04 7.58 -1.66
N ILE A 19 -24.62 7.93 -2.81
CA ILE A 19 -25.62 7.08 -3.49
C ILE A 19 -25.01 5.70 -3.77
N PHE A 20 -23.79 5.66 -4.33
CA PHE A 20 -23.10 4.41 -4.56
C PHE A 20 -22.99 3.60 -3.26
N SER A 21 -22.55 4.23 -2.16
CA SER A 21 -22.36 3.56 -0.87
C SER A 21 -23.63 2.93 -0.32
N LEU A 22 -24.79 3.57 -0.55
CA LEU A 22 -26.09 3.08 -0.09
C LEU A 22 -26.65 1.97 -1.00
N THR A 23 -26.35 2.03 -2.30
CA THR A 23 -26.94 1.15 -3.32
C THR A 23 -26.09 -0.07 -3.65
N ALA A 24 -24.76 0.04 -3.60
CA ALA A 24 -23.84 -1.02 -3.97
C ALA A 24 -23.77 -2.13 -2.93
N ASP A 25 -23.77 -3.38 -3.39
CA ASP A 25 -23.49 -4.54 -2.56
C ASP A 25 -22.04 -5.00 -2.76
N MET A 26 -21.13 -4.37 -2.02
CA MET A 26 -19.70 -4.65 -2.12
C MET A 26 -19.34 -6.09 -1.75
N ALA A 27 -20.08 -6.72 -0.83
CA ALA A 27 -19.87 -8.12 -0.48
C ALA A 27 -20.11 -9.03 -1.69
N ARG A 28 -21.23 -8.83 -2.41
CA ARG A 28 -21.52 -9.58 -3.65
C ARG A 28 -20.55 -9.24 -4.78
N MET A 29 -20.26 -7.95 -5.00
CA MET A 29 -19.33 -7.52 -6.06
C MET A 29 -17.93 -8.13 -5.90
N ARG A 30 -17.52 -8.44 -4.65
CA ARG A 30 -16.25 -9.08 -4.31
C ARG A 30 -16.34 -10.60 -4.12
N ARG A 31 -17.48 -11.21 -4.46
CA ARG A 31 -17.74 -12.65 -4.25
C ARG A 31 -17.49 -13.10 -2.80
N GLY A 32 -17.85 -12.25 -1.85
CA GLY A 32 -17.69 -12.49 -0.40
C GLY A 32 -16.27 -12.29 0.12
N GLY A 33 -15.30 -11.91 -0.72
CA GLY A 33 -13.89 -11.77 -0.32
C GLY A 33 -13.57 -10.47 0.44
N PHE A 34 -12.66 -10.60 1.40
CA PHE A 34 -11.93 -9.48 2.02
C PHE A 34 -10.63 -9.21 1.28
N MET A 35 -10.21 -7.95 1.25
CA MET A 35 -8.91 -7.51 0.71
C MET A 35 -7.94 -7.20 1.85
N SER A 36 -6.67 -7.60 1.71
CA SER A 36 -5.61 -7.22 2.68
C SER A 36 -6.03 -7.47 4.15
N ASP A 37 -6.07 -6.43 4.98
CA ASP A 37 -6.42 -6.48 6.41
C ASP A 37 -7.91 -6.21 6.69
N GLU A 38 -8.78 -6.10 5.67
CA GLU A 38 -10.17 -5.64 5.82
C GLU A 38 -10.97 -6.43 6.85
N ALA A 39 -10.79 -7.76 6.90
CA ALA A 39 -11.51 -8.63 7.82
C ALA A 39 -11.34 -8.21 9.28
N THR A 40 -10.14 -7.73 9.64
CA THR A 40 -9.86 -7.28 11.01
C THR A 40 -10.60 -5.99 11.33
N TYR A 41 -10.54 -5.00 10.44
CA TYR A 41 -11.24 -3.72 10.66
C TYR A 41 -12.76 -3.87 10.62
N PHE A 42 -13.26 -4.74 9.73
CA PHE A 42 -14.66 -5.12 9.66
C PHE A 42 -15.14 -5.70 10.99
N ALA A 43 -14.44 -6.74 11.48
CA ALA A 43 -14.81 -7.42 12.72
C ALA A 43 -14.73 -6.48 13.94
N MET A 44 -13.71 -5.62 14.01
CA MET A 44 -13.60 -4.61 15.07
C MET A 44 -14.77 -3.61 15.05
N ALA A 45 -15.17 -3.10 13.89
CA ALA A 45 -16.29 -2.16 13.83
C ALA A 45 -17.61 -2.83 14.24
N MET A 46 -17.79 -4.10 13.86
CA MET A 46 -18.94 -4.92 14.25
C MET A 46 -18.97 -5.13 15.76
N SER A 47 -17.87 -5.58 16.38
CA SER A 47 -17.77 -5.79 17.82
C SER A 47 -17.96 -4.48 18.60
N ILE A 48 -17.38 -3.36 18.17
CA ILE A 48 -17.64 -2.04 18.79
C ILE A 48 -19.12 -1.64 18.68
N ALA A 49 -19.73 -1.81 17.51
CA ALA A 49 -21.11 -1.38 17.26
C ALA A 49 -22.15 -2.22 18.02
N GLN A 50 -21.89 -3.52 18.20
CA GLN A 50 -22.86 -4.47 18.76
C GLN A 50 -22.60 -4.76 20.24
N GLU A 51 -21.33 -4.89 20.63
CA GLU A 51 -20.92 -5.41 21.95
C GLU A 51 -20.06 -4.39 22.74
N ARG A 52 -19.62 -3.30 22.10
CA ARG A 52 -18.81 -2.21 22.70
C ARG A 52 -17.48 -2.68 23.27
N ASP A 53 -16.90 -3.71 22.68
CA ASP A 53 -15.60 -4.24 23.06
C ASP A 53 -14.66 -4.37 21.84
N LEU A 54 -13.60 -5.17 21.99
CA LEU A 54 -12.66 -5.57 20.94
C LEU A 54 -12.35 -7.08 21.00
N LEU A 55 -13.23 -7.83 21.68
CA LEU A 55 -13.03 -9.25 21.94
C LEU A 55 -13.33 -10.03 20.66
N TYR A 56 -12.53 -11.06 20.37
CA TYR A 56 -12.82 -12.02 19.32
C TYR A 56 -13.51 -13.24 19.91
N THR A 57 -14.73 -13.50 19.43
CA THR A 57 -15.57 -14.62 19.89
C THR A 57 -15.99 -15.52 18.73
N LYS A 58 -16.56 -16.69 19.05
CA LYS A 58 -17.18 -17.56 18.05
C LYS A 58 -18.39 -16.89 17.38
N ASP A 59 -19.14 -16.07 18.13
CA ASP A 59 -20.31 -15.37 17.60
C ASP A 59 -19.91 -14.33 16.56
N ASP A 60 -18.77 -13.65 16.72
CA ASP A 60 -18.19 -12.80 15.67
C ASP A 60 -17.98 -13.56 14.36
N LEU A 61 -17.40 -14.76 14.47
CA LEU A 61 -17.11 -15.58 13.31
C LEU A 61 -18.40 -15.99 12.59
N ILE A 62 -19.42 -16.43 13.33
CA ILE A 62 -20.74 -16.78 12.77
C ILE A 62 -21.36 -15.57 12.05
N ARG A 63 -21.38 -14.40 12.69
CA ARG A 63 -21.90 -13.15 12.10
C ARG A 63 -21.16 -12.77 10.81
N ILE A 64 -19.86 -13.01 10.74
CA ILE A 64 -19.07 -12.76 9.53
C ILE A 64 -19.48 -13.75 8.44
N PHE A 65 -19.60 -15.05 8.73
CA PHE A 65 -19.98 -16.08 7.75
C PHE A 65 -21.36 -15.83 7.15
N ASP A 66 -22.32 -15.31 7.93
CA ASP A 66 -23.66 -14.96 7.43
C ASP A 66 -23.62 -13.94 6.27
N LYS A 67 -22.56 -13.14 6.17
CA LYS A 67 -22.39 -12.12 5.12
C LYS A 67 -21.27 -12.41 4.13
N PHE A 68 -20.20 -13.04 4.60
CA PHE A 68 -18.99 -13.33 3.84
C PHE A 68 -18.69 -14.83 3.95
N PRO A 69 -19.25 -15.67 3.05
CA PRO A 69 -19.14 -17.12 3.14
C PRO A 69 -17.71 -17.67 3.07
N VAL A 70 -16.75 -16.89 2.57
CA VAL A 70 -15.33 -17.26 2.51
C VAL A 70 -14.58 -17.01 3.83
N GLY A 71 -15.27 -16.46 4.84
CA GLY A 71 -14.74 -16.15 6.16
C GLY A 71 -13.77 -14.94 6.20
N PRO A 72 -13.30 -14.55 7.40
CA PRO A 72 -12.47 -13.37 7.62
C PRO A 72 -11.00 -13.58 7.17
N GLN A 73 -10.76 -13.62 5.86
CA GLN A 73 -9.40 -13.75 5.31
C GLN A 73 -8.51 -12.57 5.72
N GLY A 74 -7.31 -12.85 6.22
CA GLY A 74 -6.39 -11.81 6.72
C GLY A 74 -6.78 -11.25 8.09
N LEU A 75 -7.39 -12.08 8.95
CA LEU A 75 -7.74 -11.71 10.31
C LEU A 75 -6.49 -11.65 11.20
N PHE A 76 -6.29 -10.55 11.90
CA PHE A 76 -5.21 -10.40 12.88
C PHE A 76 -5.77 -10.44 14.29
N LEU A 77 -5.29 -11.40 15.08
CA LEU A 77 -5.64 -11.57 16.48
C LEU A 77 -4.39 -11.51 17.34
N LYS A 78 -4.55 -11.08 18.59
CA LYS A 78 -3.54 -11.18 19.64
C LYS A 78 -4.14 -11.80 20.89
N LYS A 79 -3.31 -12.51 21.65
CA LYS A 79 -3.70 -13.09 22.94
C LYS A 79 -3.49 -12.06 24.05
N GLY A 80 -4.53 -11.83 24.84
CA GLY A 80 -4.51 -11.02 26.05
C GLY A 80 -3.96 -11.79 27.25
N LYS A 81 -3.73 -11.09 28.37
CA LYS A 81 -3.15 -11.68 29.60
C LYS A 81 -4.04 -12.75 30.25
N ASP A 82 -5.36 -12.62 30.09
CA ASP A 82 -6.36 -13.56 30.59
C ASP A 82 -6.63 -14.73 29.61
N GLY A 83 -5.81 -14.84 28.55
CA GLY A 83 -5.94 -15.88 27.53
C GLY A 83 -6.99 -15.60 26.46
N LYS A 84 -7.76 -14.51 26.59
CA LYS A 84 -8.75 -14.10 25.58
C LYS A 84 -8.08 -13.59 24.31
N LEU A 85 -8.82 -13.61 23.21
CA LEU A 85 -8.33 -13.16 21.90
C LEU A 85 -8.92 -11.79 21.59
N PHE A 86 -8.08 -10.86 21.14
CA PHE A 86 -8.48 -9.51 20.75
C PHE A 86 -8.02 -9.20 19.34
N TYR A 87 -8.75 -8.35 18.62
CA TYR A 87 -8.31 -7.89 17.30
C TYR A 87 -7.03 -7.04 17.39
N ALA A 88 -6.07 -7.29 16.49
CA ALA A 88 -4.70 -6.78 16.61
C ALA A 88 -4.34 -5.69 15.59
N LYS A 89 -5.20 -4.66 15.51
CA LYS A 89 -5.03 -3.41 14.73
C LYS A 89 -5.53 -2.21 15.55
N SER A 90 -5.24 -0.99 15.09
CA SER A 90 -5.74 0.22 15.77
C SER A 90 -7.26 0.30 15.68
N PHE A 91 -7.92 0.52 16.81
CA PHE A 91 -9.38 0.67 16.86
C PHE A 91 -9.86 2.05 16.41
N ALA A 92 -8.98 3.02 16.11
CA ALA A 92 -9.39 4.38 15.76
C ALA A 92 -10.39 4.40 14.62
N TYR A 93 -10.04 3.80 13.48
CA TYR A 93 -10.92 3.72 12.33
C TYR A 93 -12.22 2.93 12.62
N PRO A 94 -12.16 1.71 13.20
CA PRO A 94 -13.34 0.98 13.67
C PRO A 94 -14.28 1.78 14.58
N LEU A 95 -13.74 2.60 15.49
CA LEU A 95 -14.53 3.42 16.41
C LEU A 95 -15.35 4.48 15.67
N PHE A 96 -14.75 5.18 14.70
CA PHE A 96 -15.45 6.22 13.95
C PHE A 96 -16.44 5.67 12.92
N VAL A 97 -16.21 4.45 12.42
CA VAL A 97 -17.12 3.80 11.47
C VAL A 97 -18.26 3.05 12.16
N ALA A 98 -18.09 2.61 13.41
CA ALA A 98 -19.07 1.83 14.16
C ALA A 98 -20.50 2.45 14.19
N PRO A 99 -20.70 3.77 14.36
CA PRO A 99 -22.04 4.36 14.29
C PRO A 99 -22.70 4.19 12.91
N PHE A 100 -21.92 4.29 11.83
CA PHE A 100 -22.41 4.07 10.48
C PHE A 100 -22.68 2.59 10.23
N PHE A 101 -21.84 1.71 10.78
CA PHE A 101 -22.06 0.27 10.72
C PHE A 101 -23.35 -0.14 11.45
N ALA A 102 -23.64 0.44 12.62
CA ALA A 102 -24.86 0.17 13.36
C ALA A 102 -26.14 0.52 12.57
N ILE A 103 -26.09 1.58 11.75
CA ILE A 103 -27.25 2.06 10.97
C ILE A 103 -27.35 1.35 9.60
N PHE A 104 -26.22 1.18 8.91
CA PHE A 104 -26.18 0.74 7.51
C PHE A 104 -25.56 -0.65 7.30
N GLY A 105 -25.18 -1.35 8.37
CA GLY A 105 -24.40 -2.58 8.30
C GLY A 105 -23.03 -2.35 7.64
N TYR A 106 -22.54 -3.32 6.88
CA TYR A 106 -21.25 -3.22 6.17
C TYR A 106 -21.16 -2.03 5.20
N LYS A 107 -22.30 -1.53 4.69
CA LYS A 107 -22.34 -0.32 3.84
C LYS A 107 -21.91 0.94 4.61
N GLY A 108 -22.01 0.91 5.94
CA GLY A 108 -21.59 2.00 6.83
C GLY A 108 -20.13 2.43 6.63
N PHE A 109 -19.26 1.50 6.24
CA PHE A 109 -17.87 1.78 5.86
C PHE A 109 -17.79 2.78 4.70
N PHE A 110 -18.53 2.54 3.63
CA PHE A 110 -18.52 3.37 2.43
C PHE A 110 -19.27 4.68 2.62
N VAL A 111 -20.34 4.67 3.43
CA VAL A 111 -21.04 5.91 3.84
C VAL A 111 -20.08 6.81 4.62
N PHE A 112 -19.33 6.25 5.57
CA PHE A 112 -18.30 6.99 6.31
C PHE A 112 -17.19 7.50 5.39
N HIS A 113 -16.70 6.68 4.45
CA HIS A 113 -15.73 7.14 3.44
C HIS A 113 -16.27 8.28 2.57
N SER A 114 -17.54 8.24 2.19
CA SER A 114 -18.18 9.29 1.40
C SER A 114 -18.22 10.61 2.16
N LEU A 115 -18.53 10.56 3.46
CA LEU A 115 -18.45 11.73 4.35
C LEU A 115 -17.02 12.26 4.44
N LEU A 116 -16.04 11.38 4.66
CA LEU A 116 -14.63 11.77 4.73
C LEU A 116 -14.12 12.41 3.42
N MET A 117 -14.51 11.87 2.27
CA MET A 117 -14.19 12.44 0.96
C MET A 117 -14.85 13.80 0.76
N PHE A 118 -16.11 13.95 1.14
CA PHE A 118 -16.80 15.25 1.10
C PHE A 118 -16.07 16.30 1.93
N LEU A 119 -15.69 15.96 3.17
CA LEU A 119 -14.97 16.86 4.07
C LEU A 119 -13.60 17.25 3.50
N VAL A 120 -12.84 16.30 2.95
CA VAL A 120 -11.54 16.58 2.33
C VAL A 120 -11.68 17.46 1.09
N LEU A 121 -12.58 17.13 0.18
CA LEU A 121 -12.77 17.90 -1.05
C LEU A 121 -13.24 19.32 -0.75
N THR A 122 -14.09 19.48 0.27
CA THR A 122 -14.57 20.77 0.77
C THR A 122 -13.46 21.58 1.42
N ALA A 123 -12.66 20.97 2.30
CA ALA A 123 -11.48 21.61 2.88
C ALA A 123 -10.48 22.03 1.79
N GLY A 124 -10.22 21.16 0.80
CA GLY A 124 -9.36 21.45 -0.32
C GLY A 124 -9.86 22.61 -1.19
N TYR A 125 -11.16 22.63 -1.51
CA TYR A 125 -11.81 23.74 -2.21
C TYR A 125 -11.63 25.04 -1.44
N PHE A 126 -11.90 25.06 -0.13
CA PHE A 126 -11.80 26.28 0.66
C PHE A 126 -10.36 26.77 0.82
N PHE A 127 -9.38 25.86 0.90
CA PHE A 127 -7.97 26.24 0.96
C PHE A 127 -7.50 26.92 -0.34
N TYR A 128 -7.98 26.46 -1.49
CA TYR A 128 -7.65 27.02 -2.80
C TYR A 128 -8.71 27.99 -3.35
N ARG A 129 -9.68 28.43 -2.54
CA ARG A 129 -10.87 29.17 -3.01
C ARG A 129 -10.57 30.39 -3.86
N ASP A 130 -9.48 31.07 -3.55
CA ASP A 130 -9.04 32.29 -4.24
C ASP A 130 -8.08 32.00 -5.41
N SER A 131 -7.85 30.73 -5.74
CA SER A 131 -7.17 30.30 -6.97
C SER A 131 -8.14 30.31 -8.16
N GLY A 132 -7.60 30.25 -9.38
CA GLY A 132 -8.42 30.20 -10.59
C GLY A 132 -9.15 28.86 -10.83
N SER A 133 -8.86 27.81 -10.06
CA SER A 133 -9.43 26.46 -10.28
C SER A 133 -9.54 25.62 -9.00
N PRO A 134 -10.15 26.14 -7.91
CA PRO A 134 -10.15 25.48 -6.59
C PRO A 134 -10.68 24.05 -6.63
N THR A 135 -11.80 23.86 -7.31
CA THR A 135 -12.50 22.58 -7.41
C THR A 135 -11.69 21.56 -8.18
N LEU A 136 -11.12 21.96 -9.32
CA LEU A 136 -10.30 21.07 -10.14
C LEU A 136 -9.02 20.66 -9.41
N ILE A 137 -8.38 21.57 -8.66
CA ILE A 137 -7.20 21.26 -7.85
C ILE A 137 -7.56 20.24 -6.76
N SER A 138 -8.67 20.47 -6.04
CA SER A 138 -9.14 19.59 -4.96
C SER A 138 -9.48 18.19 -5.48
N ILE A 139 -10.28 18.10 -6.55
CA ILE A 139 -10.69 16.84 -7.18
C ILE A 139 -9.47 16.12 -7.75
N SER A 140 -8.60 16.80 -8.50
CA SER A 140 -7.46 16.14 -9.17
C SER A 140 -6.46 15.60 -8.16
N PHE A 141 -6.27 16.27 -7.03
CA PHE A 141 -5.42 15.73 -5.97
C PHE A 141 -5.93 14.37 -5.46
N VAL A 142 -7.22 14.18 -5.30
CA VAL A 142 -7.75 12.88 -4.84
C VAL A 142 -7.80 11.88 -6.00
N PHE A 143 -8.43 12.25 -7.11
CA PHE A 143 -8.84 11.33 -8.17
C PHE A 143 -7.78 11.07 -9.25
N ALA A 144 -6.78 11.95 -9.42
CA ALA A 144 -5.62 11.69 -10.30
C ALA A 144 -4.48 10.94 -9.58
N SER A 145 -4.82 10.13 -8.58
CA SER A 145 -3.91 9.28 -7.81
C SER A 145 -4.59 7.98 -7.42
N VAL A 146 -3.86 7.03 -6.82
CA VAL A 146 -4.48 5.82 -6.27
C VAL A 146 -5.24 6.04 -4.95
N CYS A 147 -5.22 7.26 -4.39
CA CYS A 147 -5.90 7.58 -3.13
C CYS A 147 -7.38 7.16 -3.13
N TRP A 148 -8.11 7.45 -4.22
CA TRP A 148 -9.53 7.11 -4.32
C TRP A 148 -9.79 5.61 -4.50
N ILE A 149 -8.79 4.81 -4.89
CA ILE A 149 -8.94 3.35 -5.00
C ILE A 149 -9.15 2.73 -3.62
N TYR A 150 -8.51 3.30 -2.59
CA TYR A 150 -8.72 2.89 -1.20
C TYR A 150 -10.12 3.24 -0.67
N PHE A 151 -10.95 4.01 -1.39
CA PHE A 151 -12.37 4.20 -1.05
C PHE A 151 -13.10 2.85 -0.95
N TRP A 152 -12.73 1.91 -1.83
CA TRP A 152 -13.31 0.58 -1.85
C TRP A 152 -12.83 -0.25 -0.65
N TRP A 153 -11.76 0.12 0.04
CA TRP A 153 -11.13 -0.76 1.01
C TRP A 153 -11.68 -0.49 2.40
N MET A 154 -12.19 -1.52 3.09
CA MET A 154 -12.60 -1.42 4.51
C MET A 154 -11.38 -1.39 5.45
N THR A 155 -10.44 -0.50 5.16
CA THR A 155 -9.17 -0.32 5.86
C THR A 155 -8.98 1.15 6.26
N SER A 156 -8.02 1.38 7.15
CA SER A 156 -7.78 2.71 7.76
C SER A 156 -7.27 3.81 6.82
N GLU A 157 -7.01 3.54 5.54
CA GLU A 157 -6.20 4.41 4.69
C GLU A 157 -6.91 5.71 4.34
N VAL A 158 -8.18 5.61 3.94
CA VAL A 158 -9.03 6.77 3.71
C VAL A 158 -9.18 7.58 4.98
N PHE A 159 -9.34 6.92 6.12
CA PHE A 159 -9.40 7.58 7.43
C PHE A 159 -8.11 8.32 7.77
N LEU A 160 -6.94 7.68 7.63
CA LEU A 160 -5.63 8.29 7.90
C LEU A 160 -5.34 9.47 6.96
N PHE A 161 -5.66 9.32 5.68
CA PHE A 161 -5.59 10.40 4.70
C PHE A 161 -6.47 11.57 5.12
N SER A 162 -7.75 11.33 5.40
CA SER A 162 -8.70 12.39 5.72
C SER A 162 -8.43 13.07 7.06
N VAL A 163 -8.12 12.32 8.12
CA VAL A 163 -7.79 12.92 9.44
C VAL A 163 -6.53 13.77 9.34
N THR A 164 -5.49 13.31 8.63
CA THR A 164 -4.26 14.08 8.45
C THR A 164 -4.48 15.30 7.55
N PHE A 165 -5.30 15.17 6.50
CA PHE A 165 -5.69 16.29 5.65
C PHE A 165 -6.44 17.36 6.43
N LEU A 166 -7.41 16.96 7.25
CA LEU A 166 -8.20 17.88 8.06
C LEU A 166 -7.33 18.52 9.15
N ALA A 167 -6.45 17.77 9.82
CA ALA A 167 -5.51 18.32 10.80
C ALA A 167 -4.64 19.42 10.17
N LEU A 168 -4.01 19.11 9.03
CA LEU A 168 -3.22 20.09 8.28
C LEU A 168 -4.08 21.26 7.79
N PHE A 169 -5.30 21.04 7.31
CA PHE A 169 -6.21 22.11 6.92
C PHE A 169 -6.50 23.07 8.08
N PHE A 170 -6.90 22.55 9.24
CA PHE A 170 -7.23 23.38 10.41
C PHE A 170 -6.02 24.14 10.95
N TRP A 171 -4.81 23.60 10.81
CA TRP A 171 -3.59 24.35 11.10
C TRP A 171 -3.29 25.42 10.04
N LEU A 172 -3.27 25.03 8.76
CA LEU A 172 -2.66 25.80 7.68
C LEU A 172 -3.60 26.81 7.04
N TYR A 173 -4.92 26.67 7.22
CA TYR A 173 -5.92 27.52 6.56
C TYR A 173 -5.65 29.02 6.75
N LYS A 174 -5.29 29.43 7.96
CA LYS A 174 -4.99 30.83 8.32
C LYS A 174 -3.74 31.38 7.65
N TYR A 175 -2.84 30.52 7.15
CA TYR A 175 -1.61 30.88 6.45
C TYR A 175 -1.72 30.78 4.93
N GLY A 176 -2.80 30.16 4.41
CA GLY A 176 -3.11 30.12 2.98
C GLY A 176 -3.55 31.47 2.39
N ASN A 177 -3.76 32.48 3.24
CA ASN A 177 -4.28 33.82 2.93
C ASN A 177 -5.64 33.87 2.18
N PRO A 178 -6.67 33.10 2.60
CA PRO A 178 -7.99 33.24 2.00
C PRO A 178 -8.63 34.56 2.43
N ASN A 179 -9.13 35.33 1.45
CA ASN A 179 -9.76 36.65 1.66
C ASN A 179 -11.10 36.53 2.42
N SER A 180 -11.80 35.41 2.27
CA SER A 180 -13.13 35.20 2.87
C SER A 180 -13.26 33.79 3.45
N PRO A 181 -13.01 33.62 4.76
CA PRO A 181 -13.16 32.32 5.40
C PRO A 181 -14.63 31.88 5.40
N PRO A 182 -14.94 30.58 5.19
CA PRO A 182 -16.32 30.09 5.30
C PRO A 182 -16.81 30.16 6.75
N PHE A 183 -15.90 30.00 7.73
CA PHE A 183 -16.18 30.12 9.15
C PHE A 183 -15.07 30.89 9.85
N LYS A 184 -15.44 31.82 10.75
CA LYS A 184 -14.48 32.69 11.46
C LYS A 184 -13.44 31.90 12.27
N PHE A 185 -13.86 30.82 12.93
CA PHE A 185 -12.99 30.01 13.80
C PHE A 185 -11.76 29.42 13.08
N LEU A 186 -11.83 29.21 11.76
CA LEU A 186 -10.70 28.69 10.97
C LEU A 186 -9.47 29.63 10.98
N LYS A 187 -9.68 30.92 11.28
CA LYS A 187 -8.59 31.90 11.46
C LYS A 187 -8.17 32.06 12.93
N GLU A 188 -8.85 31.41 13.86
CA GLU A 188 -8.66 31.56 15.30
C GLU A 188 -7.80 30.43 15.90
N LYS A 189 -7.52 30.51 17.21
CA LYS A 189 -6.76 29.50 17.96
C LYS A 189 -7.52 28.18 18.12
N THR A 190 -8.85 28.23 18.12
CA THR A 190 -9.72 27.04 18.20
C THR A 190 -9.44 26.06 17.06
N SER A 191 -9.13 26.56 15.86
CA SER A 191 -8.70 25.73 14.73
C SER A 191 -7.41 24.96 15.01
N ASP A 192 -6.45 25.53 15.74
CA ASP A 192 -5.22 24.80 16.11
C ASP A 192 -5.50 23.71 17.13
N ILE A 193 -6.44 23.93 18.06
CA ILE A 193 -6.85 22.92 19.03
C ILE A 193 -7.50 21.73 18.31
N VAL A 194 -8.39 21.99 17.34
CA VAL A 194 -8.97 20.92 16.50
C VAL A 194 -7.88 20.17 15.75
N SER A 195 -6.91 20.88 15.16
CA SER A 195 -5.74 20.28 14.53
C SER A 195 -4.95 19.38 15.50
N ALA A 196 -4.69 19.84 16.72
CA ALA A 196 -3.96 19.09 17.75
C ALA A 196 -4.67 17.77 18.13
N ILE A 197 -6.00 17.81 18.31
CA ILE A 197 -6.81 16.62 18.60
C ILE A 197 -6.74 15.62 17.42
N LEU A 198 -6.92 16.10 16.18
CA LEU A 198 -6.85 15.24 15.00
C LEU A 198 -5.46 14.62 14.81
N PHE A 199 -4.38 15.37 15.06
CA PHE A 199 -3.03 14.82 15.07
C PHE A 199 -2.82 13.77 16.17
N GLY A 200 -3.44 13.93 17.34
CA GLY A 200 -3.45 12.93 18.41
C GLY A 200 -4.14 11.63 17.98
N ILE A 201 -5.32 11.73 17.34
CA ILE A 201 -6.04 10.57 16.77
C ILE A 201 -5.20 9.89 15.68
N ALA A 202 -4.63 10.68 14.76
CA ALA A 202 -3.77 10.17 13.69
C ALA A 202 -2.52 9.46 14.25
N THR A 203 -1.94 10.00 15.32
CA THR A 203 -0.80 9.40 16.02
C THR A 203 -1.16 8.03 16.59
N PHE A 204 -2.28 7.90 17.30
CA PHE A 204 -2.72 6.59 17.79
C PHE A 204 -3.03 5.61 16.64
N ALA A 205 -3.64 6.09 15.55
CA ALA A 205 -3.96 5.26 14.40
C ALA A 205 -2.69 4.78 13.65
N LYS A 206 -1.67 5.63 13.55
CA LYS A 206 -0.38 5.34 12.91
C LYS A 206 0.73 6.15 13.61
N PRO A 207 1.47 5.55 14.56
CA PRO A 207 2.42 6.25 15.44
C PRO A 207 3.42 7.21 14.77
N PRO A 208 4.00 6.90 13.60
CA PRO A 208 4.89 7.83 12.90
C PRO A 208 4.30 9.21 12.61
N LEU A 209 2.96 9.35 12.53
CA LEU A 209 2.30 10.63 12.29
C LEU A 209 2.46 11.64 13.45
N ILE A 210 2.96 11.22 14.63
CA ILE A 210 3.35 12.12 15.71
C ILE A 210 4.39 13.16 15.25
N ILE A 211 5.18 12.83 14.23
CA ILE A 211 6.19 13.73 13.68
C ILE A 211 5.51 14.99 13.09
N PHE A 212 4.38 14.86 12.40
CA PHE A 212 3.64 16.05 11.95
C PHE A 212 3.17 16.89 13.13
N ALA A 213 2.69 16.26 14.21
CA ALA A 213 2.29 16.97 15.42
C ALA A 213 3.47 17.70 16.09
N GLY A 214 4.66 17.08 16.07
CA GLY A 214 5.90 17.69 16.51
C GLY A 214 6.25 18.93 15.69
N PHE A 215 6.25 18.85 14.36
CA PHE A 215 6.52 20.01 13.49
C PHE A 215 5.43 21.09 13.59
N PHE A 216 4.17 20.70 13.78
CA PHE A 216 3.07 21.62 14.08
C PHE A 216 3.32 22.42 15.35
N SER A 217 3.75 21.76 16.44
CA SER A 217 4.11 22.45 17.69
C SER A 217 5.39 23.28 17.53
N LEU A 218 6.45 22.71 16.94
CA LEU A 218 7.73 23.39 16.71
C LEU A 218 7.55 24.66 15.88
N PHE A 219 6.65 24.67 14.89
CA PHE A 219 6.35 25.88 14.14
C PHE A 219 5.93 27.06 15.04
N TYR A 220 5.09 26.81 16.05
CA TYR A 220 4.69 27.83 17.02
C TYR A 220 5.82 28.20 17.98
N PHE A 221 6.69 27.25 18.33
CA PHE A 221 7.91 27.51 19.10
C PHE A 221 8.80 28.52 18.36
N PHE A 222 9.08 28.31 17.07
CA PHE A 222 9.87 29.23 16.24
C PHE A 222 9.18 30.56 15.96
N LYS A 223 7.85 30.64 16.09
CA LYS A 223 7.08 31.90 16.12
C LYS A 223 7.11 32.59 17.48
N ARG A 224 7.98 32.16 18.41
CA ARG A 224 8.12 32.68 19.78
C ARG A 224 6.86 32.54 20.63
N LYS A 225 5.98 31.60 20.31
CA LYS A 225 4.75 31.27 21.07
C LYS A 225 4.97 30.01 21.91
N PHE A 226 5.95 30.05 22.81
CA PHE A 226 6.46 28.86 23.53
C PHE A 226 5.38 28.12 24.32
N PHE A 227 4.65 28.80 25.20
CA PHE A 227 3.57 28.18 25.99
C PHE A 227 2.46 27.61 25.12
N TYR A 228 2.15 28.28 24.00
CA TYR A 228 1.13 27.80 23.08
C TYR A 228 1.59 26.55 22.32
N SER A 229 2.86 26.49 21.91
CA SER A 229 3.48 25.29 21.34
C SER A 229 3.41 24.11 22.31
N ILE A 230 3.77 24.32 23.58
CA ILE A 230 3.68 23.29 24.62
C ILE A 230 2.23 22.83 24.81
N LEU A 231 1.29 23.76 24.95
CA LEU A 231 -0.14 23.46 25.10
C LEU A 231 -0.66 22.58 23.96
N LEU A 232 -0.36 22.95 22.71
CA LEU A 232 -0.79 22.19 21.53
C LEU A 232 -0.21 20.78 21.51
N PHE A 233 1.07 20.62 21.89
CA PHE A 233 1.69 19.31 21.95
C PHE A 233 1.12 18.46 23.09
N LEU A 234 0.82 19.06 24.25
CA LEU A 234 0.13 18.37 25.36
C LEU A 234 -1.26 17.88 24.94
N ILE A 235 -2.01 18.64 24.15
CA ILE A 235 -3.31 18.20 23.63
C ILE A 235 -3.16 16.98 22.71
N VAL A 236 -2.13 16.97 21.84
CA VAL A 236 -1.81 15.81 21.00
C VAL A 236 -1.52 14.59 21.86
N LEU A 237 -0.64 14.74 22.86
CA LEU A 237 -0.25 13.66 23.77
C LEU A 237 -1.44 13.15 24.59
N LEU A 238 -2.24 14.05 25.17
CA LEU A 238 -3.43 13.69 25.93
C LEU A 238 -4.42 12.89 25.09
N THR A 239 -4.67 13.34 23.85
CA THR A 239 -5.57 12.63 22.93
C THR A 239 -5.00 11.25 22.58
N SER A 240 -3.73 11.16 22.17
CA SER A 240 -3.09 9.89 21.82
C SER A 240 -3.04 8.92 23.00
N PHE A 241 -2.62 9.38 24.17
CA PHE A 241 -2.54 8.56 25.38
C PHE A 241 -3.91 8.13 25.89
N SER A 242 -4.97 8.92 25.68
CA SER A 242 -6.33 8.49 26.00
C SER A 242 -6.72 7.26 25.17
N PHE A 243 -6.41 7.23 23.87
CA PHE A 243 -6.68 6.07 23.02
C PHE A 243 -5.80 4.86 23.39
N PHE A 244 -4.51 5.06 23.65
CA PHE A 244 -3.64 3.99 24.15
C PHE A 244 -4.09 3.45 25.52
N GLY A 245 -4.56 4.33 26.40
CA GLY A 245 -5.14 3.99 27.70
C GLY A 245 -6.41 3.15 27.56
N ILE A 246 -7.33 3.55 26.66
CA ILE A 246 -8.51 2.75 26.33
C ILE A 246 -8.10 1.38 25.78
N ASN A 247 -7.13 1.30 24.86
CA ASN A 247 -6.63 0.03 24.35
C ASN A 247 -6.07 -0.87 25.47
N TYR A 248 -5.33 -0.27 26.41
CA TYR A 248 -4.80 -0.99 27.57
C TYR A 248 -5.92 -1.50 28.49
N LEU A 249 -6.92 -0.66 28.78
CA LEU A 249 -8.06 -1.06 29.61
C LEU A 249 -8.87 -2.20 28.97
N LEU A 250 -9.01 -2.21 27.64
CA LEU A 250 -9.74 -3.24 26.92
C LEU A 250 -8.95 -4.54 26.71
N THR A 251 -7.64 -4.45 26.42
CA THR A 251 -6.84 -5.61 25.96
C THR A 251 -5.73 -6.04 26.91
N GLY A 252 -5.44 -5.26 27.96
CA GLY A 252 -4.35 -5.51 28.91
C GLY A 252 -2.93 -5.20 28.40
N ASP A 253 -2.80 -4.68 27.17
CA ASP A 253 -1.52 -4.34 26.52
C ASP A 253 -1.66 -2.98 25.81
N PRO A 254 -0.80 -1.98 26.10
CA PRO A 254 -0.87 -0.67 25.44
C PRO A 254 -0.61 -0.77 23.92
N ASN A 255 0.13 -1.77 23.43
CA ASN A 255 0.38 -1.95 22.01
C ASN A 255 -0.72 -2.81 21.35
N TYR A 256 -1.58 -2.18 20.55
CA TYR A 256 -2.63 -2.90 19.81
C TYR A 256 -2.08 -3.86 18.74
N MET A 257 -0.79 -3.74 18.36
CA MET A 257 -0.08 -4.67 17.46
C MET A 257 1.02 -5.48 18.18
N GLY A 258 1.11 -5.39 19.51
CA GLY A 258 2.11 -6.09 20.31
C GLY A 258 1.67 -7.48 20.78
N GLY A 259 2.50 -8.09 21.63
CA GLY A 259 2.24 -9.38 22.25
C GLY A 259 2.27 -10.58 21.29
N GLU A 260 1.66 -11.68 21.73
CA GLU A 260 1.51 -12.89 20.92
C GLU A 260 0.45 -12.63 19.85
N ARG A 261 0.90 -12.16 18.68
CA ARG A 261 0.06 -11.72 17.57
C ARG A 261 0.22 -12.65 16.36
N LYS A 262 -0.89 -13.06 15.76
CA LYS A 262 -0.93 -13.94 14.58
C LYS A 262 -1.91 -13.44 13.53
N SER A 263 -1.66 -13.79 12.26
CA SER A 263 -2.64 -13.65 11.17
C SER A 263 -3.21 -15.00 10.75
N PHE A 264 -4.48 -15.01 10.35
CA PHE A 264 -5.24 -16.21 10.05
C PHE A 264 -5.87 -16.15 8.66
N TYR A 265 -5.82 -17.29 7.96
CA TYR A 265 -6.34 -17.52 6.62
C TYR A 265 -6.90 -18.93 6.55
N PHE A 266 -7.95 -19.14 5.76
CA PHE A 266 -8.66 -20.42 5.55
C PHE A 266 -9.34 -21.04 6.78
N HIS A 267 -8.69 -21.03 7.95
CA HIS A 267 -9.21 -21.52 9.22
C HIS A 267 -8.95 -20.51 10.35
N TRP A 268 -9.86 -20.43 11.32
CA TRP A 268 -9.79 -19.45 12.42
C TRP A 268 -10.01 -20.07 13.80
N PRO A 269 -9.42 -19.49 14.87
CA PRO A 269 -9.67 -19.97 16.22
C PRO A 269 -11.18 -19.99 16.54
N TYR A 270 -11.65 -20.99 17.29
CA TYR A 270 -13.07 -21.19 17.66
C TYR A 270 -14.02 -21.59 16.53
N GLU A 271 -13.55 -21.71 15.29
CA GLU A 271 -14.35 -22.26 14.18
C GLU A 271 -14.75 -23.72 14.45
N LYS A 272 -13.80 -24.52 14.95
CA LYS A 272 -14.00 -25.90 15.45
C LYS A 272 -13.19 -26.13 16.73
N GLU A 273 -13.43 -27.23 17.44
CA GLU A 273 -12.77 -27.53 18.73
C GLU A 273 -11.25 -27.69 18.58
N GLU A 274 -10.79 -28.26 17.46
CA GLU A 274 -9.39 -28.46 17.13
C GLU A 274 -8.68 -27.16 16.69
N TYR A 275 -9.44 -26.14 16.29
CA TYR A 275 -8.94 -24.89 15.75
C TYR A 275 -8.74 -23.87 16.87
N LYS A 276 -7.51 -23.82 17.40
CA LYS A 276 -7.12 -22.97 18.52
C LYS A 276 -6.09 -21.92 18.09
N PHE A 277 -5.88 -20.92 18.94
CA PHE A 277 -4.90 -19.87 18.67
C PHE A 277 -3.46 -20.41 18.69
N GLU A 278 -3.19 -21.38 19.56
CA GLU A 278 -1.86 -21.95 19.81
C GLU A 278 -1.32 -22.72 18.61
N ASN A 279 -2.18 -23.50 17.94
CA ASN A 279 -1.79 -24.46 16.90
C ASN A 279 -1.99 -23.96 15.47
N MET A 280 -2.51 -22.73 15.27
CA MET A 280 -2.79 -22.16 13.94
C MET A 280 -2.22 -20.75 13.78
N GLY A 281 -2.37 -20.23 12.56
CA GLY A 281 -2.01 -18.86 12.18
C GLY A 281 -0.52 -18.66 11.91
N TYR A 282 -0.21 -17.56 11.24
CA TYR A 282 1.16 -17.13 10.98
C TYR A 282 1.58 -16.13 12.04
N LEU A 283 2.71 -16.40 12.70
CA LEU A 283 3.23 -15.50 13.74
C LEU A 283 3.61 -14.14 13.14
N MET A 284 3.08 -13.08 13.74
CA MET A 284 3.26 -11.68 13.34
C MET A 284 3.85 -10.89 14.50
N THR A 285 4.93 -11.43 15.08
CA THR A 285 5.58 -10.89 16.26
C THR A 285 6.48 -9.69 15.96
N SER A 286 6.43 -8.69 16.83
CA SER A 286 7.43 -7.62 16.93
C SER A 286 8.58 -7.97 17.87
N GLU A 287 8.55 -9.14 18.51
CA GLU A 287 9.67 -9.62 19.31
C GLU A 287 10.90 -9.76 18.40
N ASN A 288 12.04 -9.31 18.91
CA ASN A 288 13.30 -9.27 18.16
C ASN A 288 13.27 -8.36 16.91
N TYR A 289 12.32 -7.42 16.79
CA TYR A 289 12.26 -6.45 15.69
C TYR A 289 13.60 -5.77 15.45
N TRP A 290 14.23 -5.26 16.52
CA TRP A 290 15.53 -4.61 16.47
C TRP A 290 16.69 -5.56 16.13
N GLN A 291 16.55 -6.85 16.40
CA GLN A 291 17.56 -7.87 16.06
C GLN A 291 17.44 -8.34 14.61
N ARG A 292 16.22 -8.25 14.03
CA ARG A 292 15.94 -8.50 12.61
C ARG A 292 16.18 -7.26 11.74
N PHE A 293 16.50 -6.13 12.37
CA PHE A 293 16.76 -4.88 11.71
C PHE A 293 18.00 -4.99 10.82
N TYR A 294 17.78 -4.99 9.51
CA TYR A 294 18.86 -5.04 8.53
C TYR A 294 18.72 -3.86 7.58
N LEU A 295 19.53 -2.84 7.83
CA LEU A 295 19.64 -1.67 6.99
C LEU A 295 21.11 -1.47 6.61
N THR A 296 21.43 -1.68 5.35
CA THR A 296 22.73 -1.28 4.81
C THR A 296 22.63 0.11 4.18
N PRO A 297 23.74 0.85 4.03
CA PRO A 297 23.74 2.10 3.29
C PRO A 297 23.19 1.95 1.87
N GLU A 298 23.56 0.86 1.18
CA GLU A 298 23.05 0.53 -0.16
C GLU A 298 21.52 0.42 -0.15
N MET A 299 20.93 -0.37 0.76
CA MET A 299 19.48 -0.49 0.89
C MET A 299 18.82 0.86 1.23
N PHE A 300 19.41 1.65 2.12
CA PHE A 300 18.87 2.95 2.52
C PHE A 300 18.78 3.91 1.33
N PHE A 301 19.87 4.09 0.57
CA PHE A 301 19.88 4.99 -0.59
C PHE A 301 19.03 4.45 -1.74
N SER A 302 19.01 3.13 -1.97
CA SER A 302 18.10 2.51 -2.92
C SER A 302 16.64 2.77 -2.55
N ASN A 303 16.29 2.63 -1.27
CA ASN A 303 14.92 2.89 -0.79
C ASN A 303 14.52 4.36 -0.92
N ILE A 304 15.43 5.32 -0.74
CA ILE A 304 15.13 6.73 -1.03
C ILE A 304 14.73 6.88 -2.49
N PHE A 305 15.51 6.33 -3.43
CA PHE A 305 15.17 6.38 -4.86
C PHE A 305 13.84 5.66 -5.15
N TYR A 306 13.67 4.45 -4.62
CA TYR A 306 12.48 3.63 -4.85
C TYR A 306 11.21 4.24 -4.26
N TYR A 307 11.29 4.97 -3.16
CA TYR A 307 10.14 5.68 -2.59
C TYR A 307 9.52 6.65 -3.59
N PHE A 308 10.33 7.32 -4.41
CA PHE A 308 9.86 8.26 -5.43
C PHE A 308 9.60 7.58 -6.78
N PHE A 309 10.47 6.67 -7.21
CA PHE A 309 10.49 6.17 -8.59
C PHE A 309 10.37 4.65 -8.74
N GLY A 310 10.16 3.92 -7.64
CA GLY A 310 10.00 2.46 -7.66
C GLY A 310 8.75 2.00 -8.42
N ARG A 311 8.81 0.79 -8.98
CA ARG A 311 7.73 0.19 -9.79
C ARG A 311 6.47 -0.10 -8.95
N TYR A 312 6.65 -0.59 -7.73
CA TYR A 312 5.55 -1.00 -6.85
C TYR A 312 5.12 0.11 -5.88
N SER A 313 6.02 1.02 -5.52
CA SER A 313 5.83 1.98 -4.42
C SER A 313 6.00 3.46 -4.82
N GLY A 314 6.49 3.75 -6.03
CA GLY A 314 6.94 5.09 -6.41
C GLY A 314 5.88 6.19 -6.36
N MET A 315 6.13 7.21 -5.54
CA MET A 315 5.29 8.41 -5.41
C MET A 315 5.02 9.10 -6.77
N ALA A 316 5.97 9.10 -7.69
CA ALA A 316 5.83 9.73 -9.00
C ALA A 316 4.75 9.06 -9.88
N TRP A 317 4.46 7.77 -9.67
CA TRP A 317 3.54 7.03 -10.54
C TRP A 317 2.17 6.87 -9.90
N TYR A 318 2.12 6.60 -8.59
CA TYR A 318 0.88 6.33 -7.86
C TYR A 318 0.25 7.59 -7.24
N TYR A 319 1.07 8.60 -6.94
CA TYR A 319 0.67 9.83 -6.25
C TYR A 319 1.22 11.06 -6.96
N PHE A 320 1.13 11.09 -8.29
CA PHE A 320 1.72 12.16 -9.10
C PHE A 320 1.30 13.58 -8.69
N PRO A 321 0.05 13.87 -8.24
CA PRO A 321 -0.28 15.20 -7.71
C PRO A 321 0.60 15.64 -6.53
N ALA A 322 1.07 14.69 -5.70
CA ALA A 322 2.03 14.94 -4.64
C ALA A 322 3.40 15.32 -5.20
N PHE A 323 3.86 14.54 -6.20
CA PHE A 323 5.15 14.71 -6.83
C PHE A 323 5.23 16.04 -7.58
N LEU A 324 4.17 16.39 -8.30
CA LEU A 324 4.04 17.69 -8.95
C LEU A 324 4.01 18.84 -7.94
N SER A 325 3.31 18.70 -6.80
CA SER A 325 3.36 19.70 -5.73
C SER A 325 4.78 19.92 -5.20
N LEU A 326 5.57 18.85 -5.06
CA LEU A 326 6.96 18.95 -4.65
C LEU A 326 7.82 19.69 -5.68
N ILE A 327 7.64 19.39 -6.97
CA ILE A 327 8.31 20.12 -8.07
C ILE A 327 7.94 21.61 -8.05
N ILE A 328 6.64 21.92 -7.96
CA ILE A 328 6.15 23.31 -7.90
C ILE A 328 6.71 24.02 -6.67
N PHE A 329 6.76 23.37 -5.52
CA PHE A 329 7.37 23.93 -4.31
C PHE A 329 8.85 24.28 -4.56
N ILE A 330 9.64 23.35 -5.12
CA ILE A 330 11.07 23.55 -5.39
C ILE A 330 11.27 24.75 -6.33
N LEU A 331 10.53 24.78 -7.45
CA LEU A 331 10.67 25.80 -8.51
C LEU A 331 10.10 27.17 -8.11
N ARG A 332 9.12 27.23 -7.21
CA ARG A 332 8.51 28.48 -6.77
C ARG A 332 9.50 29.32 -5.96
N LYS A 333 9.73 30.57 -6.38
CA LYS A 333 10.66 31.50 -5.70
C LYS A 333 10.21 31.88 -4.28
N LYS A 334 8.92 32.17 -4.10
CA LYS A 334 8.35 32.57 -2.81
C LYS A 334 7.84 31.37 -2.04
N LYS A 335 8.57 31.01 -0.98
CA LYS A 335 8.23 29.94 -0.03
C LYS A 335 7.89 30.57 1.31
N GLU A 336 6.83 30.08 1.94
CA GLU A 336 6.44 30.48 3.28
C GLU A 336 7.14 29.62 4.32
N PHE A 337 7.38 30.19 5.50
CA PHE A 337 8.06 29.51 6.59
C PHE A 337 7.37 28.19 7.00
N TRP A 338 6.03 28.14 7.03
CA TRP A 338 5.29 26.94 7.42
C TRP A 338 5.44 25.78 6.42
N GLU A 339 5.69 26.08 5.13
CA GLU A 339 5.81 25.05 4.09
C GLU A 339 7.02 24.14 4.36
N PHE A 340 8.10 24.71 4.90
CA PHE A 340 9.27 23.94 5.32
C PHE A 340 8.99 23.00 6.49
N PHE A 341 8.13 23.39 7.45
CA PHE A 341 7.77 22.52 8.58
C PHE A 341 6.89 21.35 8.13
N VAL A 342 5.94 21.60 7.22
CA VAL A 342 5.11 20.55 6.62
C VAL A 342 5.97 19.56 5.84
N LEU A 343 6.90 20.05 5.01
CA LEU A 343 7.82 19.20 4.27
C LEU A 343 8.79 18.44 5.16
N ALA A 344 9.40 19.11 6.14
CA ALA A 344 10.33 18.47 7.06
C ALA A 344 9.63 17.34 7.84
N GLY A 345 8.38 17.55 8.26
CA GLY A 345 7.56 16.50 8.86
C GLY A 345 7.32 15.32 7.90
N ALA A 346 6.91 15.60 6.66
CA ALA A 346 6.64 14.56 5.67
C ALA A 346 7.91 13.76 5.34
N PHE A 347 9.03 14.42 5.05
CA PHE A 347 10.30 13.77 4.74
C PHE A 347 10.87 13.01 5.93
N LEU A 348 10.77 13.54 7.16
CA LEU A 348 11.22 12.81 8.34
C LEU A 348 10.40 11.52 8.55
N ILE A 349 9.09 11.54 8.30
CA ILE A 349 8.28 10.31 8.35
C ILE A 349 8.71 9.33 7.25
N ILE A 350 8.98 9.79 6.03
CA ILE A 350 9.50 8.94 4.94
C ILE A 350 10.80 8.27 5.35
N LEU A 351 11.74 9.05 5.90
CA LEU A 351 13.01 8.54 6.39
C LEU A 351 12.81 7.51 7.51
N VAL A 352 11.91 7.79 8.47
CA VAL A 352 11.56 6.84 9.53
C VAL A 352 10.97 5.55 8.97
N MET A 353 10.12 5.60 7.94
CA MET A 353 9.57 4.38 7.30
C MET A 353 10.63 3.57 6.57
N ILE A 354 11.49 4.23 5.79
CA ILE A 354 12.60 3.59 5.09
C ILE A 354 13.60 2.97 6.07
N THR A 355 13.91 3.69 7.15
CA THR A 355 14.83 3.22 8.16
C THR A 355 14.21 2.08 8.94
N LEU A 356 13.02 2.26 9.52
CA LEU A 356 12.42 1.26 10.42
C LEU A 356 11.99 -0.01 9.68
N SER A 357 11.46 0.08 8.47
CA SER A 357 10.94 -1.07 7.71
C SER A 357 11.51 -1.11 6.29
N PRO A 358 12.82 -1.31 6.11
CA PRO A 358 13.48 -1.16 4.82
C PRO A 358 13.04 -2.19 3.76
N ASP A 359 12.47 -3.30 4.19
CA ASP A 359 11.94 -4.37 3.35
C ASP A 359 10.40 -4.32 3.17
N ASN A 360 9.74 -3.35 3.81
CA ASN A 360 8.28 -3.20 3.76
C ASN A 360 7.77 -1.77 4.06
N TYR A 361 8.50 -0.73 3.65
CA TYR A 361 8.14 0.66 3.97
C TYR A 361 6.84 1.12 3.30
N TYR A 362 6.27 0.31 2.40
CA TYR A 362 5.15 0.71 1.54
C TYR A 362 3.80 0.06 1.91
N GLY A 363 3.80 -1.00 2.74
CA GLY A 363 2.57 -1.59 3.27
C GLY A 363 2.21 -3.00 2.79
N GLY A 364 3.12 -3.71 2.13
CA GLY A 364 3.04 -5.14 1.82
C GLY A 364 2.46 -5.48 0.45
N GLY A 365 2.58 -6.74 0.04
CA GLY A 365 2.19 -7.20 -1.30
C GLY A 365 0.69 -7.18 -1.59
N GLY A 366 -0.13 -7.03 -0.55
CA GLY A 366 -1.57 -6.89 -0.71
C GLY A 366 -2.04 -5.49 -1.12
N THR A 367 -1.15 -4.56 -1.54
CA THR A 367 -1.50 -3.14 -1.73
C THR A 367 -1.21 -2.61 -3.14
N ILE A 368 -1.91 -1.54 -3.53
CA ILE A 368 -1.67 -0.79 -4.77
C ILE A 368 -0.86 0.46 -4.43
N GLY A 369 0.35 0.56 -4.97
CA GLY A 369 1.25 1.67 -4.62
C GLY A 369 1.65 1.64 -3.15
N ASN A 370 2.33 2.70 -2.71
CA ASN A 370 2.68 2.89 -1.31
C ASN A 370 1.45 3.25 -0.46
N ARG A 371 0.91 2.28 0.26
CA ARG A 371 -0.23 2.41 1.17
C ARG A 371 0.10 3.31 2.36
N TYR A 372 1.30 3.18 2.93
CA TYR A 372 1.71 3.98 4.09
C TYR A 372 1.87 5.47 3.77
N PHE A 373 2.05 5.82 2.49
CA PHE A 373 2.06 7.21 2.04
C PHE A 373 0.69 7.90 2.19
N MET A 374 -0.43 7.18 2.33
CA MET A 374 -1.77 7.78 2.47
C MET A 374 -1.88 8.79 3.61
N GLY A 375 -1.21 8.54 4.74
CA GLY A 375 -1.17 9.50 5.86
C GLY A 375 -0.27 10.71 5.61
N LEU A 376 0.71 10.61 4.70
CA LEU A 376 1.63 11.71 4.37
C LEU A 376 1.15 12.51 3.16
N TYR A 377 0.37 11.87 2.28
CA TYR A 377 -0.09 12.45 1.03
C TYR A 377 -0.70 13.85 1.21
N PRO A 378 -1.56 14.12 2.21
CA PRO A 378 -2.14 15.44 2.40
C PRO A 378 -1.15 16.59 2.54
N ALA A 379 0.04 16.35 3.11
CA ALA A 379 1.07 17.39 3.24
C ALA A 379 1.44 18.03 1.90
N PHE A 380 1.44 17.23 0.84
CA PHE A 380 1.78 17.69 -0.50
C PHE A 380 0.65 18.50 -1.16
N PHE A 381 -0.59 18.41 -0.68
CA PHE A 381 -1.67 19.29 -1.13
C PHE A 381 -1.34 20.74 -0.79
N PHE A 382 -1.02 21.01 0.48
CA PHE A 382 -0.89 22.37 1.01
C PHE A 382 0.34 23.11 0.47
N ILE A 383 1.45 22.42 0.23
CA ILE A 383 2.68 23.03 -0.32
C ILE A 383 2.60 23.31 -1.83
N GLY A 384 1.61 22.74 -2.52
CA GLY A 384 1.40 22.86 -3.96
C GLY A 384 0.83 24.22 -4.38
N ARG A 385 1.15 25.32 -3.68
CA ARG A 385 0.64 26.65 -4.02
C ARG A 385 1.18 27.07 -5.39
N GLY A 386 0.30 27.61 -6.23
CA GLY A 386 0.61 27.94 -7.62
C GLY A 386 0.10 26.92 -8.64
N LYS A 387 -0.52 25.82 -8.19
CA LYS A 387 -1.29 24.94 -9.09
C LYS A 387 -2.42 25.72 -9.77
N GLY A 388 -2.65 25.37 -11.03
CA GLY A 388 -3.76 25.86 -11.84
C GLY A 388 -4.15 24.82 -12.88
N LEU A 389 -4.88 25.24 -13.92
CA LEU A 389 -5.40 24.33 -14.94
C LEU A 389 -4.32 23.49 -15.63
N LYS A 390 -3.16 24.05 -15.95
CA LYS A 390 -2.04 23.31 -16.57
C LYS A 390 -1.53 22.18 -15.66
N SER A 391 -1.45 22.43 -14.36
CA SER A 391 -1.04 21.41 -13.39
C SER A 391 -2.06 20.28 -13.34
N VAL A 392 -3.35 20.62 -13.30
CA VAL A 392 -4.47 19.65 -13.32
C VAL A 392 -4.42 18.78 -14.58
N LEU A 393 -4.26 19.38 -15.76
CA LEU A 393 -4.17 18.63 -17.01
C LEU A 393 -2.99 17.66 -17.00
N PHE A 394 -1.85 18.08 -16.46
CA PHE A 394 -0.67 17.22 -16.37
C PHE A 394 -0.85 16.09 -15.34
N GLU A 395 -1.50 16.36 -14.21
CA GLU A 395 -1.88 15.33 -13.24
C GLU A 395 -2.74 14.24 -13.88
N TRP A 396 -3.77 14.63 -14.62
CA TRP A 396 -4.62 13.67 -15.32
C TRP A 396 -3.91 12.95 -16.47
N PHE A 397 -3.04 13.62 -17.22
CA PHE A 397 -2.22 12.95 -18.23
C PHE A 397 -1.39 11.83 -17.60
N MET A 398 -0.70 12.11 -16.50
CA MET A 398 0.12 11.13 -15.79
C MET A 398 -0.72 10.02 -15.17
N ALA A 399 -1.88 10.36 -14.59
CA ALA A 399 -2.80 9.38 -14.03
C ALA A 399 -3.37 8.45 -15.12
N LEU A 400 -3.76 8.96 -16.29
CA LEU A 400 -4.23 8.13 -17.40
C LEU A 400 -3.10 7.26 -17.96
N PHE A 401 -1.88 7.78 -18.06
CA PHE A 401 -0.75 7.04 -18.60
C PHE A 401 -0.32 5.88 -17.69
N PHE A 402 -0.24 6.09 -16.37
CA PHE A 402 0.18 5.04 -15.43
C PHE A 402 -0.99 4.24 -14.84
N LEU A 403 -2.08 4.91 -14.45
CA LEU A 403 -3.12 4.33 -13.61
C LEU A 403 -4.41 3.95 -14.36
N SER A 404 -4.47 4.11 -15.69
CA SER A 404 -5.67 3.76 -16.48
C SER A 404 -6.16 2.33 -16.22
N SER A 405 -5.27 1.34 -16.22
CA SER A 405 -5.64 -0.06 -15.95
C SER A 405 -6.26 -0.28 -14.56
N ILE A 406 -5.91 0.58 -13.60
CA ILE A 406 -6.51 0.58 -12.26
C ILE A 406 -7.85 1.32 -12.28
N PHE A 407 -7.93 2.47 -12.96
CA PHE A 407 -9.11 3.33 -12.97
C PHE A 407 -10.29 2.73 -13.73
N PHE A 408 -10.04 2.02 -14.84
CA PHE A 408 -11.10 1.37 -15.61
C PHE A 408 -11.66 0.12 -14.92
N ASN A 409 -10.92 -0.49 -13.98
CA ASN A 409 -11.41 -1.63 -13.21
C ASN A 409 -10.87 -1.63 -11.77
N PRO A 410 -11.35 -0.70 -10.92
CA PRO A 410 -10.77 -0.48 -9.59
C PRO A 410 -11.01 -1.64 -8.63
N LEU A 411 -12.13 -2.35 -8.76
CA LEU A 411 -12.44 -3.52 -7.93
C LEU A 411 -11.54 -4.72 -8.27
N TYR A 412 -11.29 -4.97 -9.55
CA TYR A 412 -10.34 -6.00 -9.97
C TYR A 412 -8.92 -5.66 -9.55
N ALA A 413 -8.47 -4.42 -9.79
CA ALA A 413 -7.15 -3.97 -9.36
C ALA A 413 -6.97 -4.11 -7.84
N SER A 414 -8.03 -3.85 -7.07
CA SER A 414 -8.01 -4.02 -5.61
C SER A 414 -7.90 -5.48 -5.18
N SER A 415 -8.54 -6.40 -5.91
CA SER A 415 -8.45 -7.85 -5.65
C SER A 415 -7.12 -8.44 -6.11
N PHE A 416 -6.52 -7.86 -7.15
CA PHE A 416 -5.29 -8.34 -7.79
C PHE A 416 -4.28 -7.19 -7.95
N PRO A 417 -3.74 -6.66 -6.82
CA PRO A 417 -2.93 -5.44 -6.79
C PRO A 417 -1.60 -5.54 -7.53
N GLY A 418 -1.18 -6.74 -7.92
CA GLY A 418 0.02 -6.97 -8.73
C GLY A 418 -0.20 -6.91 -10.25
N THR A 419 -1.43 -6.73 -10.75
CA THR A 419 -1.71 -6.92 -12.19
C THR A 419 -1.14 -5.80 -13.06
N HIS A 420 -1.40 -4.54 -12.69
CA HIS A 420 -0.98 -3.38 -13.49
C HIS A 420 0.54 -3.25 -13.60
N VAL A 421 1.29 -3.73 -12.60
CA VAL A 421 2.75 -3.65 -12.64
C VAL A 421 3.36 -4.55 -13.71
N LYS A 422 2.65 -5.58 -14.17
CA LYS A 422 3.15 -6.59 -15.14
C LYS A 422 3.19 -6.04 -16.57
N THR A 423 2.47 -4.95 -16.84
CA THR A 423 2.24 -4.41 -18.18
C THR A 423 2.87 -3.02 -18.36
N PHE A 424 2.73 -2.46 -19.56
CA PHE A 424 3.15 -1.08 -19.83
C PHE A 424 2.27 -0.08 -19.05
N PRO A 425 2.83 1.02 -18.52
CA PRO A 425 4.25 1.42 -18.57
C PRO A 425 5.12 0.83 -17.44
N PHE A 426 4.52 0.28 -16.38
CA PHE A 426 5.23 -0.15 -15.17
C PHE A 426 6.32 -1.20 -15.41
N LYS A 427 6.17 -2.09 -16.39
CA LYS A 427 7.18 -3.11 -16.71
C LYS A 427 8.56 -2.55 -17.11
N PHE A 428 8.62 -1.27 -17.47
CA PHE A 428 9.87 -0.58 -17.82
C PHE A 428 10.51 0.15 -16.63
N ILE A 429 9.80 0.27 -15.51
CA ILE A 429 10.29 0.91 -14.29
C ILE A 429 11.16 -0.09 -13.53
N PRO A 430 12.31 0.33 -12.97
CA PRO A 430 13.16 -0.55 -12.18
C PRO A 430 12.40 -1.09 -10.96
N PRO A 431 12.45 -2.41 -10.72
CA PRO A 431 11.86 -2.99 -9.52
C PRO A 431 12.70 -2.72 -8.27
N GLU A 432 12.01 -2.64 -7.13
CA GLU A 432 12.59 -2.41 -5.82
C GLU A 432 13.20 -3.68 -5.23
N PHE A 433 14.50 -3.92 -5.45
CA PHE A 433 15.19 -5.14 -4.96
C PHE A 433 15.00 -5.36 -3.45
N THR A 434 14.96 -4.28 -2.68
CA THR A 434 14.74 -4.28 -1.23
C THR A 434 13.35 -4.74 -0.81
N LEU A 435 12.37 -4.78 -1.72
CA LEU A 435 10.97 -5.14 -1.45
C LEU A 435 10.58 -6.50 -2.08
N VAL A 436 11.55 -7.33 -2.47
CA VAL A 436 11.30 -8.59 -3.19
C VAL A 436 10.32 -9.52 -2.46
N GLU A 437 10.41 -9.59 -1.13
CA GLU A 437 9.53 -10.42 -0.30
C GLU A 437 8.11 -9.84 -0.18
N THR A 438 7.94 -8.57 -0.52
CA THR A 438 6.69 -7.83 -0.32
C THR A 438 6.08 -7.31 -1.61
N TYR A 439 6.59 -7.61 -2.80
CA TYR A 439 5.97 -7.18 -4.07
C TYR A 439 4.49 -7.51 -4.19
N SER A 440 3.74 -6.64 -4.90
CA SER A 440 2.31 -6.88 -5.12
C SER A 440 1.98 -8.08 -6.02
N THR A 441 2.97 -8.60 -6.74
CA THR A 441 2.87 -9.85 -7.51
C THR A 441 2.93 -11.10 -6.63
N ASN A 442 3.35 -10.96 -5.38
CA ASN A 442 3.50 -12.08 -4.43
C ASN A 442 2.15 -12.64 -3.93
N THR A 443 1.03 -12.05 -4.36
CA THR A 443 -0.32 -12.58 -4.12
C THR A 443 -0.61 -13.86 -4.93
N ASN A 444 0.21 -14.19 -5.93
CA ASN A 444 0.13 -15.47 -6.64
C ASN A 444 1.02 -16.52 -5.95
N PRO A 445 0.45 -17.56 -5.32
CA PRO A 445 1.22 -18.58 -4.57
C PRO A 445 2.13 -19.42 -5.48
N ASN A 446 1.87 -19.47 -6.79
CA ASN A 446 2.74 -20.15 -7.74
C ASN A 446 3.91 -19.27 -8.22
N ALA A 447 3.89 -17.98 -7.92
CA ALA A 447 4.88 -17.00 -8.36
C ALA A 447 5.85 -16.58 -7.24
N PHE A 448 5.46 -16.76 -5.98
CA PHE A 448 6.14 -16.18 -4.82
C PHE A 448 6.98 -17.21 -4.07
N ARG A 449 8.24 -16.86 -3.79
CA ARG A 449 9.16 -17.63 -2.95
C ARG A 449 9.19 -19.12 -3.32
N ILE A 450 9.28 -19.41 -4.62
CA ILE A 450 9.31 -20.79 -5.12
C ILE A 450 10.67 -21.39 -4.80
N PRO A 451 10.76 -22.41 -3.92
CA PRO A 451 12.04 -22.93 -3.45
C PRO A 451 12.70 -23.78 -4.53
N PHE A 452 14.02 -23.83 -4.55
CA PHE A 452 14.81 -24.77 -5.37
C PHE A 452 16.10 -25.20 -4.63
N GLY A 453 16.58 -26.42 -4.93
CA GLY A 453 17.74 -27.04 -4.29
C GLY A 453 17.41 -27.85 -3.02
N ASP A 454 18.35 -28.67 -2.56
CA ASP A 454 18.23 -29.47 -1.33
C ASP A 454 18.42 -28.60 -0.09
N GLY A 455 17.34 -28.39 0.68
CA GLY A 455 17.29 -27.35 1.72
C GLY A 455 17.45 -25.97 1.06
N PRO A 456 16.34 -25.27 0.76
CA PRO A 456 16.24 -24.33 -0.36
C PRO A 456 17.48 -23.42 -0.50
N LEU A 457 18.30 -23.71 -1.51
CA LEU A 457 19.53 -22.98 -1.79
C LEU A 457 19.20 -21.57 -2.32
N TYR A 458 18.12 -21.45 -3.06
CA TYR A 458 17.60 -20.19 -3.58
C TYR A 458 16.07 -20.24 -3.78
N TYR A 459 15.47 -19.07 -3.94
CA TYR A 459 14.06 -18.88 -4.23
C TYR A 459 13.86 -18.08 -5.51
N LEU A 460 12.78 -18.37 -6.24
CA LEU A 460 12.34 -17.57 -7.38
C LEU A 460 11.11 -16.74 -7.01
N TYR A 461 11.12 -15.48 -7.41
CA TYR A 461 10.00 -14.54 -7.31
C TYR A 461 9.64 -14.06 -8.71
N PHE A 462 8.60 -14.63 -9.30
CA PHE A 462 8.13 -14.24 -10.62
C PHE A 462 7.41 -12.89 -10.56
N MET A 463 7.79 -11.99 -11.45
CA MET A 463 7.29 -10.61 -11.51
C MET A 463 6.20 -10.41 -12.57
N ASN A 464 5.93 -11.43 -13.37
CA ASN A 464 4.83 -11.50 -14.33
C ASN A 464 4.33 -12.94 -14.45
N ASP A 465 3.25 -13.14 -15.22
CA ASP A 465 2.59 -14.45 -15.35
C ASP A 465 3.13 -15.28 -16.53
N ASN A 466 4.30 -14.94 -17.06
CA ASN A 466 4.86 -15.56 -18.26
C ASN A 466 5.71 -16.80 -17.95
N PHE A 467 5.24 -17.62 -17.01
CA PHE A 467 5.87 -18.85 -16.55
C PHE A 467 4.82 -19.94 -16.32
N TYR A 468 5.22 -21.19 -16.47
CA TYR A 468 4.48 -22.35 -15.99
C TYR A 468 5.02 -22.80 -14.63
N LYS A 469 4.19 -23.53 -13.88
CA LYS A 469 4.55 -24.03 -12.54
C LYS A 469 5.86 -24.83 -12.59
N ARG A 470 6.55 -24.85 -11.44
CA ARG A 470 7.80 -25.59 -11.26
C ARG A 470 7.63 -27.05 -11.66
N GLU A 471 8.60 -27.56 -12.43
CA GLU A 471 8.73 -28.94 -12.86
C GLU A 471 10.14 -29.43 -12.53
N GLY A 472 10.25 -30.32 -11.53
CA GLY A 472 11.56 -30.77 -11.05
C GLY A 472 12.43 -29.61 -10.56
N MET A 473 13.57 -29.41 -11.23
CA MET A 473 14.54 -28.34 -10.93
C MET A 473 14.39 -27.09 -11.82
N GLY A 474 13.38 -27.06 -12.68
CA GLY A 474 13.16 -25.95 -13.60
C GLY A 474 11.70 -25.56 -13.77
N PHE A 475 11.44 -24.79 -14.82
CA PHE A 475 10.10 -24.38 -15.24
C PHE A 475 10.12 -23.98 -16.72
N TRP A 476 8.95 -23.99 -17.36
CA TRP A 476 8.79 -23.50 -18.73
C TRP A 476 8.41 -22.00 -18.75
N THR A 477 8.97 -21.24 -19.68
CA THR A 477 8.47 -19.89 -20.00
C THR A 477 7.25 -19.97 -20.91
N VAL A 478 6.38 -18.95 -20.86
CA VAL A 478 5.19 -18.87 -21.73
C VAL A 478 5.58 -18.34 -23.12
N GLY A 479 5.57 -19.24 -24.10
CA GLY A 479 5.68 -18.96 -25.52
C GLY A 479 6.73 -17.90 -25.88
N ARG A 480 6.29 -16.83 -26.55
CA ARG A 480 7.14 -15.71 -26.99
C ARG A 480 7.20 -14.56 -25.99
N GLU A 481 6.58 -14.72 -24.83
CA GLU A 481 6.56 -13.66 -23.83
C GLU A 481 7.89 -13.57 -23.09
N THR A 482 8.13 -12.43 -22.43
CA THR A 482 9.30 -12.28 -21.55
C THR A 482 8.93 -12.74 -20.15
N CYS A 483 9.56 -13.81 -19.66
CA CYS A 483 9.52 -14.18 -18.25
C CYS A 483 10.46 -13.27 -17.46
N GLU A 484 9.95 -12.60 -16.42
CA GLU A 484 10.73 -11.71 -15.55
C GLU A 484 10.64 -12.21 -14.11
N MET A 485 11.77 -12.31 -13.42
CA MET A 485 11.83 -12.81 -12.04
C MET A 485 13.01 -12.22 -11.26
N MET A 486 12.92 -12.29 -9.93
CA MET A 486 14.08 -12.18 -9.03
C MET A 486 14.51 -13.57 -8.57
N VAL A 487 15.82 -13.81 -8.58
CA VAL A 487 16.45 -14.99 -7.98
C VAL A 487 17.07 -14.54 -6.65
N GLU A 488 16.61 -15.13 -5.56
CA GLU A 488 17.12 -14.86 -4.21
C GLU A 488 17.99 -16.02 -3.75
N VAL A 489 19.30 -15.82 -3.71
CA VAL A 489 20.27 -16.83 -3.29
C VAL A 489 20.56 -16.69 -1.80
N THR A 490 20.43 -17.77 -1.03
CA THR A 490 20.53 -17.75 0.44
C THR A 490 21.97 -17.75 0.97
N LYS A 491 22.93 -18.07 0.12
CA LYS A 491 24.37 -18.11 0.41
C LYS A 491 25.13 -17.20 -0.54
N GLU A 492 26.34 -16.81 -0.14
CA GLU A 492 27.21 -16.06 -1.03
C GLU A 492 27.57 -16.89 -2.26
N CYS A 493 27.48 -16.27 -3.43
CA CYS A 493 27.75 -16.88 -4.73
C CYS A 493 28.55 -15.90 -5.60
N LYS A 494 29.36 -16.44 -6.51
CA LYS A 494 30.11 -15.67 -7.50
C LYS A 494 29.23 -15.27 -8.69
N GLY A 495 28.05 -15.86 -8.82
CA GLY A 495 27.06 -15.53 -9.82
C GLY A 495 25.95 -16.55 -9.91
N ILE A 496 25.26 -16.55 -11.06
CA ILE A 496 24.26 -17.57 -11.39
C ILE A 496 24.55 -18.20 -12.73
N GLN A 497 24.29 -19.49 -12.82
CA GLN A 497 24.25 -20.27 -14.04
C GLN A 497 22.79 -20.49 -14.43
N ILE A 498 22.46 -20.31 -15.71
CA ILE A 498 21.13 -20.53 -16.28
C ILE A 498 21.28 -21.56 -17.38
N LYS A 499 20.73 -22.75 -17.17
CA LYS A 499 20.60 -23.78 -18.18
C LYS A 499 19.26 -23.58 -18.88
N VAL A 500 19.32 -23.45 -20.19
CA VAL A 500 18.18 -23.22 -21.07
C VAL A 500 18.08 -24.41 -22.01
N THR A 501 16.93 -25.08 -22.01
CA THR A 501 16.60 -26.13 -22.97
C THR A 501 15.51 -25.60 -23.89
N ASN A 502 15.75 -25.67 -25.21
CA ASN A 502 14.80 -25.17 -26.19
C ASN A 502 13.54 -26.05 -26.24
N ASN A 503 12.43 -25.48 -26.70
CA ASN A 503 11.24 -26.27 -26.95
C ASN A 503 11.47 -27.36 -28.03
N PRO A 504 10.64 -28.42 -28.07
CA PRO A 504 10.69 -29.46 -29.09
C PRO A 504 10.27 -29.01 -30.49
N GLY A 505 9.97 -27.73 -30.71
CA GLY A 505 9.64 -27.21 -32.03
C GLY A 505 10.82 -27.27 -33.00
N LYS A 506 10.52 -27.54 -34.27
CA LYS A 506 11.53 -27.61 -35.35
C LYS A 506 12.06 -26.24 -35.80
N ILE A 507 11.45 -25.15 -35.32
CA ILE A 507 11.81 -23.79 -35.71
C ILE A 507 13.01 -23.34 -34.87
N LEU A 508 14.06 -22.88 -35.56
CA LEU A 508 15.23 -22.27 -34.95
C LEU A 508 14.83 -21.15 -33.98
N ASN A 509 15.19 -21.28 -32.71
CA ASN A 509 14.83 -20.31 -31.68
C ASN A 509 15.98 -19.35 -31.40
N LYS A 510 15.66 -18.08 -31.17
CA LYS A 510 16.60 -17.08 -30.64
C LYS A 510 16.16 -16.72 -29.24
N VAL A 511 16.93 -17.10 -28.25
CA VAL A 511 16.64 -16.86 -26.83
C VAL A 511 17.52 -15.72 -26.34
N ILE A 512 16.90 -14.80 -25.62
CA ILE A 512 17.57 -13.65 -25.00
C ILE A 512 17.47 -13.82 -23.49
N VAL A 513 18.62 -13.90 -22.83
CA VAL A 513 18.70 -13.97 -21.36
C VAL A 513 19.37 -12.70 -20.87
N LYS A 514 18.76 -12.03 -19.89
CA LYS A 514 19.35 -10.89 -19.21
C LYS A 514 19.46 -11.15 -17.72
N VAL A 515 20.61 -10.85 -17.13
CA VAL A 515 20.86 -10.92 -15.68
C VAL A 515 21.50 -9.61 -15.24
N ASN A 516 20.86 -8.88 -14.32
CA ASN A 516 21.34 -7.58 -13.81
C ASN A 516 21.79 -6.62 -14.93
N GLY A 517 21.02 -6.54 -16.02
CA GLY A 517 21.31 -5.71 -17.19
C GLY A 517 22.26 -6.30 -18.23
N ARG A 518 23.11 -7.28 -17.87
CA ARG A 518 23.94 -8.00 -18.85
C ARG A 518 23.08 -8.90 -19.72
N LYS A 519 23.34 -8.93 -21.03
CA LYS A 519 22.48 -9.58 -22.03
C LYS A 519 23.27 -10.59 -22.84
N GLU A 520 22.81 -11.82 -22.83
CA GLU A 520 23.27 -12.88 -23.73
C GLU A 520 22.19 -13.21 -24.76
N LYS A 521 22.61 -13.54 -25.98
CA LYS A 521 21.73 -13.99 -27.05
C LYS A 521 22.26 -15.32 -27.56
N ILE A 522 21.42 -16.34 -27.53
CA ILE A 522 21.75 -17.66 -28.07
C ILE A 522 20.75 -18.06 -29.15
N THR A 523 21.27 -18.73 -30.17
CA THR A 523 20.48 -19.42 -31.17
C THR A 523 20.43 -20.89 -30.79
N MET A 524 19.26 -21.51 -30.82
CA MET A 524 19.04 -22.88 -30.35
C MET A 524 18.25 -23.70 -31.36
N TYR A 525 18.68 -24.95 -31.57
CA TYR A 525 17.98 -25.97 -32.35
C TYR A 525 16.94 -26.71 -31.49
N GLN A 526 16.18 -27.61 -32.10
CA GLN A 526 15.15 -28.42 -31.45
C GLN A 526 15.72 -29.14 -30.22
N SER A 527 15.10 -28.95 -29.06
CA SER A 527 15.49 -29.61 -27.79
C SER A 527 16.95 -29.41 -27.38
N GLU A 528 17.68 -28.48 -28.01
CA GLU A 528 19.07 -28.19 -27.68
C GLU A 528 19.14 -27.59 -26.28
N MET A 529 20.20 -27.93 -25.53
CA MET A 529 20.46 -27.39 -24.20
C MET A 529 21.74 -26.54 -24.23
N LYS A 530 21.66 -25.34 -23.65
CA LYS A 530 22.81 -24.45 -23.47
C LYS A 530 22.89 -23.94 -22.05
N VAL A 531 24.12 -23.76 -21.57
CA VAL A 531 24.42 -23.24 -20.24
C VAL A 531 25.02 -21.85 -20.38
N LEU A 532 24.42 -20.87 -19.69
CA LEU A 532 24.89 -19.49 -19.62
C LEU A 532 25.35 -19.19 -18.19
N LYS A 533 26.52 -18.55 -18.04
CA LYS A 533 27.07 -18.17 -16.72
C LYS A 533 27.15 -16.67 -16.61
N PHE A 534 26.60 -16.12 -15.53
CA PHE A 534 26.57 -14.69 -15.25
C PHE A 534 27.26 -14.42 -13.91
N TYR A 535 28.51 -13.95 -13.97
CA TYR A 535 29.29 -13.60 -12.78
C TYR A 535 28.95 -12.21 -12.24
N GLY A 536 28.87 -12.09 -10.91
CA GLY A 536 28.61 -10.86 -10.18
C GLY A 536 28.03 -11.17 -8.81
N ARG A 537 28.25 -10.26 -7.85
CA ARG A 537 27.81 -10.44 -6.45
C ARG A 537 26.28 -10.51 -6.27
N GLY A 538 25.51 -9.95 -7.20
CA GLY A 538 24.08 -9.67 -6.97
C GLY A 538 23.88 -8.52 -5.98
N PHE A 539 22.66 -8.03 -5.86
CA PHE A 539 22.31 -7.01 -4.87
C PHE A 539 22.19 -7.65 -3.48
N LYS A 540 22.87 -7.11 -2.47
CA LYS A 540 22.87 -7.70 -1.13
C LYS A 540 21.60 -7.29 -0.37
N PHE A 541 20.74 -8.26 -0.09
CA PHE A 541 19.51 -8.08 0.69
C PHE A 541 19.52 -9.02 1.89
N LYS A 542 19.56 -8.49 3.11
CA LYS A 542 19.77 -9.30 4.33
C LYS A 542 21.03 -10.16 4.19
N LYS A 543 20.91 -11.46 4.43
CA LYS A 543 21.99 -12.45 4.21
C LYS A 543 21.96 -13.04 2.79
N HIS A 544 21.06 -12.56 1.94
CA HIS A 544 20.78 -13.11 0.61
C HIS A 544 21.32 -12.19 -0.50
N PHE A 545 21.40 -12.75 -1.70
CA PHE A 545 21.87 -12.07 -2.90
C PHE A 545 20.82 -12.16 -4.01
N LEU A 546 20.43 -11.00 -4.53
CA LEU A 546 19.34 -10.88 -5.50
C LEU A 546 19.88 -10.67 -6.92
N PHE A 547 19.32 -11.42 -7.87
CA PHE A 547 19.60 -11.29 -9.29
C PHE A 547 18.30 -11.07 -10.06
N HIS A 548 18.24 -10.00 -10.84
CA HIS A 548 17.11 -9.72 -11.73
C HIS A 548 17.31 -10.44 -13.06
N VAL A 549 16.41 -11.37 -13.37
CA VAL A 549 16.51 -12.23 -14.55
C VAL A 549 15.34 -11.99 -15.50
N LYS A 550 15.64 -11.81 -16.79
CA LYS A 550 14.65 -11.79 -17.87
C LYS A 550 15.01 -12.81 -18.93
N ILE A 551 14.04 -13.64 -19.33
CA ILE A 551 14.22 -14.66 -20.36
C ILE A 551 13.13 -14.47 -21.40
N HIS A 552 13.52 -14.35 -22.66
CA HIS A 552 12.61 -14.17 -23.78
C HIS A 552 12.97 -15.13 -24.91
N SER A 553 11.98 -15.91 -25.33
CA SER A 553 12.05 -16.78 -26.49
C SER A 553 11.42 -16.09 -27.70
N LYS A 554 12.04 -16.19 -28.88
CA LYS A 554 11.44 -15.65 -30.12
C LYS A 554 10.42 -16.58 -30.76
N THR A 555 10.55 -17.88 -30.52
CA THR A 555 9.61 -18.89 -31.01
C THR A 555 8.81 -19.48 -29.84
N SER A 556 7.76 -20.19 -30.17
CA SER A 556 6.94 -20.90 -29.21
C SER A 556 6.46 -22.21 -29.82
N TYR A 557 6.11 -23.15 -28.97
CA TYR A 557 5.67 -24.48 -29.34
C TYR A 557 4.47 -24.87 -28.50
N ASN A 558 3.41 -25.36 -29.15
CA ASN A 558 2.27 -25.92 -28.44
C ASN A 558 2.19 -27.41 -28.80
N PRO A 559 2.50 -28.32 -27.86
CA PRO A 559 2.53 -29.76 -28.12
C PRO A 559 1.18 -30.28 -28.61
N TYR A 560 0.07 -29.81 -28.04
CA TYR A 560 -1.30 -30.22 -28.42
C TYR A 560 -1.60 -30.06 -29.91
N PHE A 561 -1.08 -29.02 -30.55
CA PHE A 561 -1.29 -28.80 -32.00
C PHE A 561 -0.22 -29.45 -32.88
N SER A 562 0.91 -29.84 -32.30
CA SER A 562 2.09 -30.29 -33.03
C SER A 562 2.26 -31.81 -33.00
N GLU A 563 1.69 -32.48 -32.00
CA GLU A 563 1.82 -33.92 -31.74
C GLU A 563 0.43 -34.53 -31.56
N LYS A 564 0.12 -35.55 -32.36
CA LYS A 564 -1.24 -36.12 -32.47
C LYS A 564 -1.81 -36.66 -31.15
N GLU A 565 -0.95 -37.16 -30.26
CA GLU A 565 -1.34 -37.82 -29.01
C GLU A 565 -1.00 -36.99 -27.76
N ASN A 566 -0.42 -35.79 -27.92
CA ASN A 566 0.00 -34.97 -26.79
C ASN A 566 -1.15 -34.10 -26.28
N LEU A 567 -1.51 -34.24 -25.00
CA LEU A 567 -2.59 -33.47 -24.37
C LEU A 567 -2.10 -32.17 -23.72
N ASP A 568 -0.80 -31.88 -23.77
CA ASP A 568 -0.24 -30.65 -23.22
C ASP A 568 -0.61 -29.43 -24.09
N ASN A 569 -1.57 -28.66 -23.61
CA ASN A 569 -2.09 -27.46 -24.27
C ASN A 569 -1.28 -26.19 -24.00
N ARG A 570 -0.15 -26.30 -23.28
CA ARG A 570 0.69 -25.15 -22.94
C ARG A 570 1.41 -24.59 -24.17
N ASN A 571 1.55 -23.28 -24.21
CA ASN A 571 2.37 -22.58 -25.18
C ASN A 571 3.79 -22.43 -24.62
N LEU A 572 4.67 -23.37 -24.94
CA LEU A 572 6.01 -23.49 -24.39
C LEU A 572 7.01 -22.58 -25.12
N GLY A 573 7.81 -21.82 -24.35
CA GLY A 573 8.94 -21.06 -24.87
C GLY A 573 10.25 -21.83 -24.74
N VAL A 574 10.87 -21.78 -23.55
CA VAL A 574 12.06 -22.57 -23.19
C VAL A 574 11.91 -23.12 -21.78
N PHE A 575 12.56 -24.25 -21.51
CA PHE A 575 12.70 -24.78 -20.16
C PHE A 575 13.94 -24.19 -19.51
N VAL A 576 13.82 -23.77 -18.26
CA VAL A 576 14.84 -22.99 -17.54
C VAL A 576 15.15 -23.66 -16.22
N GLU A 577 16.44 -23.90 -15.98
CA GLU A 577 17.00 -24.30 -14.69
C GLU A 577 18.03 -23.25 -14.27
N ILE A 578 17.96 -22.76 -13.03
CA ILE A 578 18.86 -21.72 -12.51
C ILE A 578 19.67 -22.33 -11.37
N MET A 579 20.96 -22.04 -11.27
CA MET A 579 21.81 -22.53 -10.18
C MET A 579 22.79 -21.45 -9.73
N PRO A 580 22.91 -21.16 -8.43
CA PRO A 580 24.02 -20.35 -7.91
C PRO A 580 25.37 -21.02 -8.17
N ILE A 581 26.41 -20.24 -8.45
CA ILE A 581 27.79 -20.72 -8.72
C ILE A 581 28.85 -19.98 -7.93
#